data_AF-A0A1F7RUJ7-F1
#
_entry.id   AF-A0A1F7RUJ7-F1
#
_cell.length_a   1.000
_cell.length_b   1.000
_cell.length_c   1.000
_cell.angle_alpha   90.00
_cell.angle_beta   90.00
_cell.angle_gamma   90.00
#
_symmetry.space_group_name_H-M   'P 1'
#
loop_
_entity.id
_entity.type
_entity.pdbx_description
1 polymer ?
#
loop_
_entity_poly.entity_id
_entity_poly.type
_entity_poly.pdbx_seq_one_letter_code
_entity_poly.pdbx_strand_id
1 'polypeptide(L)' 'RKPRDGRFLEILGAYDPKKQDENFMVKEERVLDWLSKGAQPSDTVKSLLKKTGLWEKFKTGSKVKKESGENS' A
#
# COMPACT_ATOMS: atom_id res chain seq x y z
N ARG A 1 23.53 -19.17 -0.63
CA ARG A 1 22.11 -19.40 -1.01
C ARG A 1 21.27 -18.45 -0.15
N LYS A 2 20.59 -17.46 -0.73
CA LYS A 2 19.73 -16.53 0.05
C LYS A 2 18.50 -17.31 0.56
N PRO A 3 18.05 -17.10 1.80
CA PRO A 3 16.89 -17.83 2.31
C PRO A 3 15.68 -17.56 1.42
N ARG A 4 15.00 -18.63 1.03
CA ARG A 4 13.81 -18.63 0.15
C ARG A 4 12.55 -18.21 0.90
N ASP A 5 12.64 -18.11 2.21
CA ASP A 5 11.62 -17.55 3.08
C ASP A 5 11.82 -16.04 3.16
N GLY A 6 11.22 -15.33 2.20
CA GLY A 6 10.96 -13.92 2.36
C GLY A 6 10.12 -13.73 3.62
N ARG A 7 10.77 -13.47 4.75
CA ARG A 7 10.09 -13.08 6.00
C ARG A 7 9.23 -11.88 5.64
N PHE A 8 7.92 -12.08 5.66
CA PHE A 8 6.99 -10.97 5.68
C PHE A 8 7.35 -10.11 6.87
N LEU A 9 7.76 -8.85 6.63
CA LEU A 9 8.11 -7.91 7.69
C LEU A 9 6.88 -7.65 8.59
N GLU A 10 5.70 -7.58 7.98
CA GLU A 10 4.43 -7.41 8.67
C GLU A 10 3.26 -7.84 7.76
N ILE A 11 2.25 -8.48 8.33
CA ILE A 11 0.98 -8.74 7.64
C ILE A 11 0.08 -7.51 7.84
N LEU A 12 0.06 -6.63 6.84
CA LEU A 12 -0.72 -5.38 6.86
C LEU A 12 -2.19 -5.59 6.51
N GLY A 13 -2.52 -6.76 5.97
CA GLY A 13 -3.88 -7.16 5.62
C GLY A 13 -3.96 -8.56 5.04
N ALA A 14 -5.18 -8.98 4.75
CA ALA A 14 -5.52 -10.24 4.11
C ALA A 14 -6.38 -9.96 2.86
N TYR A 15 -6.06 -10.65 1.77
CA TYR A 15 -6.86 -10.66 0.54
C TYR A 15 -7.50 -12.04 0.39
N ASP A 16 -8.82 -12.10 0.42
CA ASP A 16 -9.60 -13.32 0.16
C ASP A 16 -10.36 -13.17 -1.16
N PRO A 17 -9.87 -13.74 -2.27
CA PRO A 17 -10.54 -13.66 -3.57
C PRO A 17 -11.89 -14.38 -3.61
N LYS A 18 -12.23 -15.19 -2.59
CA LYS A 18 -13.49 -15.95 -2.53
C LYS A 18 -14.65 -15.15 -1.92
N LYS A 19 -14.37 -14.05 -1.22
CA LYS A 19 -15.41 -13.15 -0.73
C LYS A 19 -15.78 -12.14 -1.82
N GLN A 20 -17.08 -11.86 -2.01
CA GLN A 20 -17.54 -10.81 -2.92
C GLN A 20 -17.60 -9.45 -2.21
N ASP A 21 -18.12 -9.43 -0.99
CA ASP A 21 -18.13 -8.27 -0.10
C ASP A 21 -16.96 -8.40 0.89
N GLU A 22 -16.09 -7.40 0.96
CA GLU A 22 -14.90 -7.36 1.83
C GLU A 22 -13.80 -8.39 1.52
N ASN A 23 -13.51 -8.58 0.23
CA ASN A 23 -12.40 -9.41 -0.23
C ASN A 23 -11.00 -8.92 0.18
N PHE A 24 -10.89 -7.72 0.73
CA PHE A 24 -9.62 -7.12 1.13
C PHE A 24 -9.76 -6.40 2.46
N MET A 25 -9.26 -7.04 3.52
CA MET A 25 -9.15 -6.45 4.85
C MET A 25 -7.72 -5.96 5.04
N VAL A 26 -7.53 -4.66 5.10
CA VAL A 26 -6.21 -4.07 5.33
C VAL A 26 -6.29 -2.98 6.38
N LYS A 27 -5.29 -2.88 7.24
CA LYS A 27 -5.19 -1.79 8.22
C LYS A 27 -4.74 -0.53 7.50
N GLU A 28 -5.69 0.33 7.14
CA GLU A 28 -5.44 1.57 6.38
C GLU A 28 -4.27 2.38 6.95
N GLU A 29 -4.28 2.66 8.26
CA GLU A 29 -3.23 3.42 8.94
C GLU A 29 -1.84 2.78 8.80
N ARG A 30 -1.77 1.46 8.93
CA ARG A 30 -0.50 0.72 8.83
C ARG A 30 0.03 0.75 7.41
N VAL A 31 -0.84 0.59 6.41
CA VAL A 31 -0.43 0.72 5.01
C VAL A 31 0.13 2.10 4.72
N LEU A 32 -0.56 3.15 5.15
CA LEU A 32 -0.13 4.53 4.95
C LEU A 32 1.22 4.81 5.63
N ASP A 33 1.43 4.31 6.85
CA ASP A 33 2.69 4.42 7.58
C ASP A 33 3.84 3.70 6.84
N TRP A 34 3.62 2.46 6.39
CA TRP A 34 4.61 1.71 5.61
C TRP A 34 4.93 2.37 4.27
N LEU A 35 3.93 2.85 3.53
CA LEU A 35 4.15 3.60 2.29
C LEU A 35 4.93 4.90 2.56
N SER A 36 4.63 5.59 3.67
CA SER A 36 5.35 6.81 4.08
C SER A 36 6.81 6.53 4.48
N LYS A 37 7.09 5.35 5.05
CA LYS A 37 8.44 4.86 5.33
C LYS A 37 9.22 4.43 4.09
N GLY A 38 8.59 4.46 2.91
CA GLY A 38 9.22 4.09 1.64
C GLY A 38 8.99 2.64 1.22
N ALA A 39 8.00 1.95 1.78
CA ALA A 39 7.62 0.63 1.30
C ALA A 39 7.20 0.70 -0.18
N GLN A 40 7.81 -0.16 -1.00
CA GLN A 40 7.43 -0.32 -2.41
C GLN A 40 6.40 -1.45 -2.55
N PRO A 41 5.11 -1.15 -2.80
CA PRO A 41 4.12 -2.18 -3.07
C PRO A 41 4.37 -2.82 -4.43
N SER A 42 4.12 -4.13 -4.56
CA SER A 42 4.08 -4.81 -5.85
C SER A 42 2.85 -4.39 -6.67
N ASP A 43 2.85 -4.68 -7.97
CA ASP A 43 1.77 -4.28 -8.90
C ASP A 43 0.39 -4.77 -8.47
N THR A 44 0.31 -6.00 -7.94
CA THR A 44 -0.93 -6.57 -7.39
C THR A 44 -1.40 -5.80 -6.17
N VAL A 45 -0.51 -5.51 -5.22
CA VAL A 45 -0.83 -4.76 -4.01
C VAL A 45 -1.27 -3.34 -4.36
N LYS A 46 -0.57 -2.68 -5.29
CA LYS A 46 -0.95 -1.35 -5.79
C LYS A 46 -2.35 -1.34 -6.39
N SER A 47 -2.72 -2.39 -7.14
CA SER A 47 -4.06 -2.54 -7.71
C SER A 47 -5.12 -2.72 -6.62
N LEU A 48 -4.83 -3.50 -5.57
CA LEU A 48 -5.72 -3.66 -4.41
C LEU A 48 -5.90 -2.34 -3.65
N LEU A 49 -4.81 -1.62 -3.38
CA LEU A 49 -4.84 -0.32 -2.72
C LEU A 49 -5.59 0.75 -3.52
N LYS A 50 -5.55 0.69 -4.86
CA LYS A 50 -6.36 1.55 -5.72
C LYS A 50 -7.84 1.20 -5.64
N LYS A 51 -8.18 -0.09 -5.66
CA LYS A 51 -9.58 -0.55 -5.53
C LYS A 51 -10.22 -0.12 -4.23
N THR A 52 -9.44 -0.04 -3.15
CA THR A 52 -9.94 0.43 -1.84
C THR A 52 -9.82 1.94 -1.62
N GLY A 53 -9.31 2.69 -2.59
CA GLY A 53 -9.09 4.13 -2.47
C GLY A 53 -7.92 4.54 -1.58
N LEU A 54 -7.22 3.59 -0.94
CA LEU A 54 -6.06 3.87 -0.08
C LEU A 54 -4.88 4.47 -0.83
N TRP A 55 -4.67 4.03 -2.07
CA TRP A 55 -3.61 4.57 -2.92
C TRP A 55 -3.79 6.07 -3.18
N GLU A 56 -5.02 6.51 -3.41
CA GLU A 56 -5.33 7.93 -3.60
C GLU A 56 -5.24 8.69 -2.28
N LYS A 57 -5.72 8.13 -1.15
CA LYS A 57 -5.49 8.71 0.19
C LYS A 57 -3.99 8.94 0.47
N PHE A 58 -3.15 7.96 0.17
CA PHE A 58 -1.69 8.06 0.31
C PHE A 58 -1.10 9.17 -0.57
N LYS A 59 -1.49 9.22 -1.86
CA LYS A 59 -1.01 10.25 -2.78
C LYS A 59 -1.45 11.64 -2.37
N THR A 60 -2.69 11.82 -1.91
CA THR A 60 -3.21 13.10 -1.43
C THR A 60 -2.47 13.55 -0.17
N GLY A 61 -2.25 12.67 0.80
CA GLY A 61 -1.44 12.98 1.99
C GLY A 61 0.03 13.28 1.67
N SER A 62 0.59 12.65 0.63
CA SER A 62 1.96 12.87 0.18
C SER A 62 2.11 14.14 -0.69
N LYS A 63 1.08 14.51 -1.45
CA LYS A 63 1.08 15.68 -2.33
C LYS A 63 1.23 17.00 -1.57
N VAL A 64 0.71 17.06 -0.34
CA VAL A 64 0.88 18.22 0.55
C VAL A 64 2.36 18.51 0.85
N LYS A 65 3.27 17.52 0.67
CA LYS A 65 4.73 17.71 0.81
C LYS A 65 5.53 17.84 -0.48
N LYS A 66 4.91 17.72 -1.67
CA LYS A 66 5.64 17.66 -2.95
C LYS A 66 5.20 18.71 -3.99
N GLU A 67 4.42 19.71 -3.59
CA GLU A 67 4.05 20.87 -4.42
C GLU A 67 4.84 22.13 -4.03
N SER A 68 6.15 21.97 -3.85
CA SER A 68 7.11 23.08 -3.72
C SER A 68 8.46 22.84 -4.44
N GLY A 69 8.54 21.94 -5.43
CA GLY A 69 9.75 21.76 -6.22
C GLY A 69 9.52 21.22 -7.63
N GLU A 70 9.91 22.04 -8.62
CA GLU A 70 10.06 21.79 -10.07
C GLU A 70 8.74 21.59 -10.86
N ASN A 71 8.23 22.52 -11.66
CA ASN A 71 8.85 23.42 -12.66
C ASN A 71 9.68 22.68 -13.70
N SER A 72 9.06 22.35 -14.83
CA SER A 72 9.71 22.36 -16.14
C SER A 72 8.67 22.51 -17.25
#